data_AF-A0A7X9TN63-F1
#
_entry.id   AF-A0A7X9TN63-F1
#
_cell.length_a   1.000
_cell.length_b   1.000
_cell.length_c   1.000
_cell.angle_alpha   90.00
_cell.angle_beta   90.00
_cell.angle_gamma   90.00
#
_symmetry.space_group_name_H-M   'P 1'
#
loop_
_entity.id
_entity.type
_entity.pdbx_description
1 polymer ?
#
loop_
_entity_poly.entity_id
_entity_poly.type
_entity_poly.pdbx_seq_one_letter_code
_entity_poly.pdbx_strand_id
1 'polypeptide(L)' 'MKITKSLLHVGVLGLSILASNVMAAVSADEAAKLGTTLTPMGAEMAGNAAGTIPKWSPMPA' A
#
# COMPACT_ATOMS: atom_id res chain seq x y z
N MET A 1 -21.95 10.46 37.42
CA MET A 1 -22.10 10.39 35.94
C MET A 1 -21.05 11.15 35.13
N LYS A 2 -20.51 12.31 35.59
CA LYS A 2 -19.52 13.09 34.81
C LYS A 2 -18.24 12.31 34.46
N ILE A 3 -17.73 11.51 35.41
CA ILE A 3 -16.51 10.71 35.24
C ILE A 3 -16.74 9.57 34.24
N THR A 4 -17.87 8.87 34.33
CA THR A 4 -18.25 7.78 33.42
C THR A 4 -18.39 8.26 31.97
N LYS A 5 -18.98 9.43 31.75
CA LYS A 5 -19.12 10.03 30.42
C LYS A 5 -17.76 10.44 29.83
N SER A 6 -16.84 10.96 30.66
CA SER A 6 -15.49 11.29 30.25
C SER A 6 -14.66 10.05 29.89
N LEU A 7 -14.85 8.94 30.62
CA LEU A 7 -14.18 7.68 30.34
C LEU A 7 -14.63 7.08 29.00
N LEU A 8 -15.92 7.16 28.69
CA LEU A 8 -16.46 6.73 27.40
C LEU A 8 -15.88 7.55 26.22
N HIS A 9 -15.74 8.87 26.35
CA HIS A 9 -15.15 9.69 25.28
C HIS A 9 -13.68 9.37 25.01
N VAL A 10 -12.88 9.15 26.06
CA VAL A 10 -11.46 8.77 25.91
C VAL A 10 -11.33 7.38 25.28
N GLY A 11 -12.20 6.44 25.65
CA GLY A 11 -12.25 5.11 25.05
C GLY A 11 -12.58 5.15 23.55
N VAL A 12 -13.60 5.93 23.17
CA VAL A 12 -13.96 6.10 21.75
C VAL A 12 -12.83 6.74 20.96
N LEU A 13 -12.22 7.82 21.47
CA LEU A 13 -11.09 8.48 20.80
C LEU A 13 -9.89 7.53 20.62
N GLY A 14 -9.55 6.75 21.65
CA GLY A 14 -8.46 5.77 21.57
C GLY A 14 -8.72 4.68 20.52
N LEU A 15 -9.95 4.16 20.44
CA LEU A 15 -10.35 3.16 19.44
C LEU A 15 -10.33 3.73 18.02
N SER A 16 -10.73 5.00 17.82
CA SER A 16 -10.68 5.66 16.51
C SER A 16 -9.24 5.82 15.98
N ILE A 17 -8.26 6.06 16.85
CA ILE A 17 -6.84 6.16 16.45
C ILE A 17 -6.32 4.79 16.00
N LEU A 18 -6.69 3.71 16.69
CA LEU A 18 -6.27 2.35 16.33
C LEU A 18 -6.84 1.89 14.98
N ALA A 19 -8.05 2.31 14.64
CA ALA A 19 -8.70 2.03 13.36
C ALA A 19 -8.00 2.67 12.14
N SER A 20 -7.03 3.57 12.37
CA SER A 20 -6.29 4.26 11.31
C SER A 20 -5.10 3.47 10.76
N ASN A 21 -4.74 2.34 11.39
CA ASN A 21 -3.68 1.47 10.88
C ASN A 21 -4.22 0.66 9.69
N VAL A 22 -4.10 1.22 8.49
CA VAL A 22 -4.32 0.47 7.26
C VAL A 22 -3.12 -0.47 7.08
N MET A 23 -3.31 -1.77 7.32
CA MET A 23 -2.36 -2.81 6.92
C MET A 23 -2.43 -2.96 5.38
N ALA A 24 -1.97 -1.95 4.65
CA ALA A 24 -1.86 -1.95 3.19
C ALA A 24 -0.40 -2.01 2.72
N ALA A 25 0.55 -2.11 3.64
CA ALA A 25 1.93 -2.38 3.28
C ALA A 25 2.05 -3.86 2.89
N VAL A 26 2.33 -4.11 1.61
CA VAL A 26 2.81 -5.41 1.13
C VAL A 26 4.10 -5.79 1.88
N SER A 27 4.41 -7.08 1.95
CA SER A 27 5.64 -7.53 2.61
C SER A 27 6.89 -6.90 1.96
N ALA A 28 8.00 -6.81 2.71
CA ALA A 28 9.25 -6.28 2.16
C ALA A 28 9.71 -7.06 0.91
N ASP A 29 9.47 -8.36 0.88
CA ASP A 29 9.79 -9.24 -0.25
C ASP A 29 8.93 -8.95 -1.48
N GLU A 30 7.67 -8.56 -1.31
CA GLU A 30 6.81 -8.13 -2.41
C GLU A 30 7.18 -6.74 -2.92
N ALA A 31 7.53 -5.82 -2.02
CA ALA A 31 8.03 -4.51 -2.40
C ALA A 31 9.35 -4.60 -3.19
N ALA A 32 10.22 -5.57 -2.86
CA ALA A 32 11.47 -5.82 -3.59
C ALA A 32 11.28 -6.23 -5.06
N LYS A 33 10.06 -6.65 -5.45
CA LYS A 33 9.72 -6.96 -6.85
C LYS A 33 9.52 -5.70 -7.71
N LEU A 34 9.23 -4.55 -7.08
CA LEU A 34 9.11 -3.27 -7.78
C LEU A 34 10.47 -2.84 -8.34
N GLY A 35 10.49 -2.46 -9.62
CA GLY A 35 11.71 -2.10 -10.35
C GLY A 35 12.54 -3.29 -10.84
N THR A 36 12.25 -4.54 -10.43
CA THR A 36 13.02 -5.74 -10.82
C THR A 36 12.23 -6.66 -11.75
N THR A 37 11.01 -7.05 -11.38
CA THR A 37 10.07 -7.80 -12.21
C THR A 37 8.81 -7.00 -12.51
N LEU A 38 8.44 -6.11 -11.59
CA LEU A 38 7.34 -5.17 -11.72
C LEU A 38 7.86 -3.76 -12.04
N THR A 39 7.04 -2.94 -12.69
CA THR A 39 7.28 -1.50 -12.85
C THR A 39 7.22 -0.83 -11.47
N PRO A 40 7.71 0.41 -11.33
CA PRO A 40 7.52 1.19 -10.10
C PRO A 40 6.05 1.38 -9.70
N MET A 41 5.12 1.18 -10.65
CA MET A 41 3.67 1.22 -10.43
C MET A 41 3.06 -0.15 -10.13
N GLY A 42 3.87 -1.22 -10.09
CA GLY A 42 3.42 -2.58 -9.76
C GLY A 42 2.91 -3.43 -10.94
N ALA A 43 2.99 -2.93 -12.18
CA ALA A 43 2.62 -3.72 -13.36
C ALA A 43 3.74 -4.67 -13.78
N GLU A 44 3.46 -5.75 -14.48
CA GLU A 44 4.51 -6.63 -15.04
C GLU A 44 5.39 -5.86 -16.04
N MET A 45 6.72 -6.02 -15.95
CA MET A 45 7.63 -5.36 -16.89
C MET A 45 7.76 -6.06 -18.24
N ALA A 46 7.42 -7.34 -18.33
CA ALA A 46 7.53 -8.10 -19.57
C ALA A 46 6.55 -7.58 -20.63
N GLY A 47 6.96 -7.63 -21.89
CA GLY A 47 6.05 -7.43 -23.02
C GLY A 47 5.11 -8.64 -23.19
N ASN A 48 4.09 -8.53 -24.04
CA ASN A 48 3.19 -9.64 -24.28
C ASN A 48 3.83 -10.71 -25.18
N ALA A 49 3.33 -11.95 -25.10
CA ALA A 49 3.82 -13.06 -25.93
C ALA A 49 3.62 -12.80 -27.44
N ALA A 50 2.63 -11.99 -27.82
CA ALA A 50 2.38 -11.61 -29.20
C ALA A 50 3.40 -10.58 -29.76
N GLY A 51 4.29 -10.03 -28.93
CA GLY A 51 5.30 -9.05 -29.33
C GLY A 51 4.75 -7.68 -29.74
N THR A 52 3.45 -7.43 -29.56
CA THR A 52 2.81 -6.15 -29.88
C THR A 52 2.92 -5.13 -28.76
N ILE A 53 3.16 -5.58 -27.52
CA ILE A 53 3.41 -4.74 -26.36
C ILE A 53 4.89 -4.87 -26.00
N PRO A 54 5.69 -3.79 -26.12
CA PRO A 54 7.10 -3.84 -25.76
C PRO A 54 7.29 -3.96 -24.25
N LYS A 55 8.47 -4.43 -23.83
CA LYS A 55 8.90 -4.40 -22.43
C LYS A 55 8.82 -2.96 -21.90
N TRP A 56 8.39 -2.79 -20.65
CA TRP A 56 8.40 -1.48 -20.01
C TRP A 56 9.81 -0.90 -19.97
N SER A 57 9.95 0.36 -20.39
CA SER A 57 11.16 1.16 -20.29
C SER A 57 10.80 2.50 -19.65
N PRO A 58 11.53 2.96 -18.63
CA PRO A 58 11.35 4.31 -18.11
C PRO A 58 11.65 5.34 -19.19
N MET A 59 10.89 6.43 -19.20
CA MET A 59 11.21 7.58 -20.07
C MET A 59 12.54 8.20 -19.62
N PRO A 60 13.37 8.67 -20.56
CA PRO A 60 14.57 9.42 -20.22
C PRO A 60 14.17 10.71 -19.45
N ALA A 61 15.01 11.09 -18.49
CA ALA A 61 14.84 12.30 -17.68
C ALA A 61 14.92 13.58 -18.52
#